data_AF-A0A7S0RMQ6-F1
#
_entry.id   AF-A0A7S0RMQ6-F1
#
_cell.length_a   1.000
_cell.length_b   1.000
_cell.length_c   1.000
_cell.angle_alpha   90.00
_cell.angle_beta   90.00
_cell.angle_gamma   90.00
#
_symmetry.space_group_name_H-M   'P 1'
#
loop_
_entity.id
_entity.type
_entity.pdbx_description
1 polymer ?
#
loop_
_entity_poly.entity_id
_entity_poly.type
_entity_poly.pdbx_seq_one_letter_code
_entity_poly.pdbx_strand_id
1 'polypeptide(L)'
;RRASNAAASTSAAPAVALTPLTPAPLDKSGQALVHIVVAAMRREGIELTERQVQALQLAVTNQVVLLTGAAGCGKTQVTKAIVRLWREQGKLVRMCAPTGRAAQRLQEVVGDENLQASTVHRLLGYKRVRTQEEIEAERAAASGTAPDAGSSAPASSPAAAPAAGSKGEKGAVVSAASQNTDACDLLDVNAFEHGPDNPLDAHAVLVDEASMLDVQLMSVLLRALPPTCQLLLVGDPNQLPPVGPGSVLADMIATGAFPRAHLDEIFRQAAAGSSIVAGAHDIIAGLSPAAKLARMSLDEFQDAVQAAAIDSAATRAAAESEGEEEGSFPAK
;
A
#
# COMPACT_ATOMS: atom_id res chain seq x y z
N ARG A 1 30.54 26.46 -35.04
CA ARG A 1 29.54 27.56 -35.07
C ARG A 1 28.18 26.89 -35.30
N ARG A 2 27.22 26.83 -34.39
CA ARG A 2 26.96 27.51 -33.12
C ARG A 2 26.50 26.48 -32.09
N ALA A 3 27.06 26.58 -30.89
CA ALA A 3 26.34 26.27 -29.67
C ALA A 3 25.39 27.45 -29.40
N SER A 4 24.15 27.14 -29.04
CA SER A 4 23.22 28.06 -28.37
C SER A 4 22.29 27.20 -27.53
N ASN A 5 22.68 26.91 -26.29
CA ASN A 5 22.16 27.59 -25.11
C ASN A 5 20.63 27.74 -25.14
N ALA A 6 19.93 26.65 -24.87
CA ALA A 6 18.64 26.68 -24.21
C ALA A 6 18.88 26.32 -22.73
N ALA A 7 19.51 27.24 -22.00
CA ALA A 7 19.47 27.22 -20.54
C ALA A 7 18.04 27.60 -20.16
N ALA A 8 17.17 26.60 -20.07
CA ALA A 8 15.89 26.76 -19.41
C ALA A 8 16.20 26.96 -17.92
N SER A 9 16.17 28.22 -17.49
CA SER A 9 16.10 28.59 -16.08
C SER A 9 14.78 28.07 -15.52
N THR A 10 14.76 26.82 -15.06
CA THR A 10 13.74 26.36 -14.12
C THR A 10 13.98 27.15 -12.84
N SER A 11 13.21 28.22 -12.64
CA SER A 11 13.08 28.82 -11.33
C SER A 11 12.44 27.77 -10.43
N ALA A 12 13.26 27.03 -9.70
CA ALA A 12 12.79 26.20 -8.60
C ALA A 12 11.95 27.11 -7.70
N ALA A 13 10.65 26.82 -7.60
CA ALA A 13 9.81 27.44 -6.59
C ALA A 13 10.55 27.35 -5.24
N PRO A 14 10.54 28.39 -4.40
CA PRO A 14 11.25 28.35 -3.14
C PRO A 14 10.75 27.12 -2.37
N ALA A 15 11.64 26.15 -2.16
CA ALA A 15 11.35 24.99 -1.35
C ALA A 15 10.87 25.52 0.00
N VAL A 16 9.60 25.26 0.32
CA VAL A 16 9.04 25.61 1.62
C VAL A 16 9.93 24.90 2.65
N ALA A 17 10.75 25.67 3.37
CA ALA A 17 11.67 25.13 4.36
C ALA A 17 10.85 24.64 5.55
N LEU A 18 10.42 23.38 5.50
CA LEU A 18 9.73 22.73 6.60
C LEU A 18 10.71 22.57 7.76
N THR A 19 10.25 22.84 8.97
CA THR A 19 11.03 22.54 10.17
C THR A 19 11.07 21.01 10.34
N PRO A 20 12.26 20.38 10.40
CA PRO A 20 12.34 18.94 10.59
C PRO A 20 11.67 18.53 11.91
N LEU A 21 10.82 17.51 11.83
CA LEU A 21 10.29 16.81 13.00
C LEU A 21 11.44 16.03 13.62
N THR A 22 12.05 16.59 14.66
CA THR A 22 13.14 15.94 15.37
C THR A 22 12.58 14.85 16.29
N PRO A 23 13.09 13.62 16.22
CA PRO A 23 12.64 12.55 17.10
C PRO A 23 12.99 12.89 18.55
N ALA A 24 11.97 12.86 19.41
CA ALA A 24 12.17 12.98 20.84
C ALA A 24 13.06 11.80 21.34
N PRO A 25 13.91 12.01 22.34
CA PRO A 25 14.68 10.92 22.92
C PRO A 25 13.75 9.86 23.52
N LEU A 26 14.09 8.59 23.30
CA LEU A 26 13.31 7.46 23.78
C LEU A 26 13.44 7.35 25.31
N ASP A 27 12.31 7.47 26.00
CA ASP A 27 12.24 7.32 27.46
C ASP A 27 12.42 5.86 27.90
N LYS A 28 12.58 5.62 29.20
CA LYS A 28 12.79 4.26 29.74
C LYS A 28 11.63 3.32 29.41
N SER A 29 10.40 3.84 29.42
CA SER A 29 9.20 3.07 29.09
C SER A 29 9.18 2.67 27.61
N GLY A 30 9.49 3.60 26.71
CA GLY A 30 9.64 3.35 25.28
C GLY A 30 10.75 2.33 24.98
N GLN A 31 11.91 2.44 25.66
CA GLN A 31 12.99 1.47 25.54
C GLN A 31 12.54 0.05 25.95
N ALA A 32 11.84 -0.06 27.08
CA ALA A 32 11.31 -1.33 27.56
C ALA A 32 10.31 -1.95 26.56
N LEU A 33 9.39 -1.14 26.00
CA LEU A 33 8.43 -1.61 24.99
C LEU A 33 9.13 -2.14 23.74
N VAL A 34 10.13 -1.40 23.22
CA VAL A 34 10.91 -1.87 22.06
C VAL A 34 11.59 -3.20 22.38
N HIS A 35 12.20 -3.35 23.56
CA HIS A 35 12.83 -4.60 23.99
C HIS A 35 11.83 -5.76 24.07
N ILE A 36 10.63 -5.53 24.62
CA ILE A 36 9.57 -6.54 24.73
C ILE A 36 9.15 -7.03 23.33
N VAL A 37 8.94 -6.10 22.40
CA VAL A 37 8.50 -6.41 21.04
C VAL A 37 9.61 -7.12 20.25
N VAL A 38 10.86 -6.67 20.37
CA VAL A 38 12.01 -7.36 19.75
C VAL A 38 12.14 -8.79 20.27
N ALA A 39 11.99 -8.98 21.59
CA ALA A 39 11.99 -10.32 22.18
C ALA A 39 10.80 -11.18 21.73
N ALA A 40 9.63 -10.58 21.51
CA ALA A 40 8.46 -11.27 20.94
C ALA A 40 8.69 -11.69 19.49
N MET A 41 9.29 -10.83 18.67
CA MET A 41 9.66 -11.16 17.29
C MET A 41 10.67 -12.31 17.23
N ARG A 42 11.69 -12.29 18.10
CA ARG A 42 12.67 -13.37 18.18
C ARG A 42 12.03 -14.71 18.54
N ARG A 43 11.03 -14.73 19.42
CA ARG A 43 10.27 -15.95 19.78
C ARG A 43 9.51 -16.54 18.60
N GLU A 44 9.20 -15.74 17.58
CA GLU A 44 8.58 -16.17 16.32
C GLU A 44 9.61 -16.47 15.22
N GLY A 45 10.90 -16.52 15.57
CA GLY A 45 11.99 -16.78 14.62
C GLY A 45 12.33 -15.59 13.72
N ILE A 46 11.89 -14.37 14.07
CA ILE A 46 12.19 -13.14 13.32
C ILE A 46 13.24 -12.35 14.08
N GLU A 47 14.46 -12.30 13.54
CA GLU A 47 15.52 -11.43 14.05
C GLU A 47 15.51 -10.09 13.33
N LEU A 48 15.35 -9.01 14.09
CA LEU A 48 15.34 -7.65 13.55
C LEU A 48 16.75 -7.06 13.56
N THR A 49 17.13 -6.39 12.47
CA THR A 49 18.40 -5.67 12.40
C THR A 49 18.36 -4.33 13.13
N GLU A 50 19.53 -3.72 13.36
CA GLU A 50 19.62 -2.43 14.06
C GLU A 50 18.76 -1.34 13.41
N ARG A 51 18.74 -1.26 12.07
CA ARG A 51 17.90 -0.31 11.33
C ARG A 51 16.40 -0.60 11.47
N GLN A 52 16.04 -1.88 11.51
CA GLN A 52 14.66 -2.29 11.75
C GLN A 52 14.22 -1.95 13.18
N VAL A 53 15.09 -2.15 14.17
CA VAL A 53 14.86 -1.73 15.57
C VAL A 53 14.76 -0.20 15.68
N GLN A 54 15.60 0.55 14.97
CA GLN A 54 15.51 2.01 14.91
C GLN A 54 14.13 2.46 14.40
N ALA A 55 13.54 1.75 13.43
CA ALA A 55 12.17 2.05 12.96
C ALA A 55 11.13 1.93 14.08
N LEU A 56 11.24 0.92 14.96
CA LEU A 56 10.37 0.81 16.14
C LEU A 56 10.56 1.99 17.10
N GLN A 57 11.80 2.42 17.33
CA GLN A 57 12.10 3.56 18.21
C GLN A 57 11.50 4.87 17.66
N LEU A 58 11.58 5.07 16.34
CA LEU A 58 10.94 6.21 15.69
C LEU A 58 9.41 6.16 15.83
N ALA A 59 8.80 4.98 15.68
CA ALA A 59 7.35 4.81 15.83
C ALA A 59 6.83 5.05 17.25
N VAL A 60 7.67 4.89 18.27
CA VAL A 60 7.32 5.26 19.66
C VAL A 60 7.30 6.79 19.82
N THR A 61 8.32 7.46 19.30
CA THR A 61 8.66 8.85 19.66
C THR A 61 8.04 9.90 18.75
N ASN A 62 7.60 9.51 17.55
CA ASN A 62 7.11 10.44 16.54
C ASN A 62 5.65 10.20 16.20
N GLN A 63 4.98 11.28 15.82
CA GLN A 63 3.61 11.20 15.34
C GLN A 63 3.53 10.70 13.90
N VAL A 64 4.44 11.16 13.02
CA VAL A 64 4.49 10.75 11.63
C VAL A 64 5.84 10.10 11.37
N VAL A 65 5.84 8.88 10.82
CA VAL A 65 7.05 8.13 10.49
C VAL A 65 6.95 7.57 9.08
N LEU A 66 8.05 7.67 8.33
CA LEU A 66 8.22 7.03 7.04
C LEU A 66 9.06 5.77 7.21
N LEU A 67 8.55 4.64 6.74
CA LEU A 67 9.30 3.39 6.62
C LEU A 67 9.48 3.06 5.14
N THR A 68 10.72 3.14 4.67
CA THR A 68 11.00 2.93 3.25
C THR A 68 12.06 1.87 3.02
N GLY A 69 12.04 1.25 1.85
CA GLY A 69 13.03 0.24 1.47
C GLY A 69 12.62 -0.49 0.22
N ALA A 70 13.57 -1.16 -0.43
CA ALA A 70 13.30 -1.94 -1.63
C ALA A 70 12.49 -3.22 -1.31
N ALA A 71 12.11 -3.95 -2.35
CA ALA A 71 11.56 -5.29 -2.19
C ALA A 71 12.57 -6.21 -1.48
N GLY A 72 12.12 -6.98 -0.49
CA GLY A 72 12.97 -7.93 0.23
C GLY A 72 13.74 -7.38 1.44
N CYS A 73 13.63 -6.08 1.76
CA CYS A 73 14.30 -5.48 2.92
C CYS A 73 13.61 -5.70 4.28
N GLY A 74 12.58 -6.55 4.33
CA GLY A 74 11.88 -6.87 5.58
C GLY A 74 10.88 -5.81 6.05
N LYS A 75 10.46 -4.84 5.21
CA LYS A 75 9.45 -3.82 5.55
C LYS A 75 8.25 -4.41 6.29
N THR A 76 7.69 -5.51 5.77
CA THR A 76 6.48 -6.13 6.34
C THR A 76 6.72 -6.75 7.72
N GLN A 77 7.94 -7.23 8.03
CA GLN A 77 8.28 -7.69 9.38
C GLN A 77 8.35 -6.52 10.37
N VAL A 78 8.94 -5.40 9.94
CA VAL A 78 8.98 -4.16 10.74
C VAL A 78 7.57 -3.62 10.95
N THR A 79 6.72 -3.64 9.93
CA THR A 79 5.31 -3.27 10.02
C THR A 79 4.59 -4.10 11.08
N LYS A 80 4.74 -5.44 11.06
CA LYS A 80 4.20 -6.33 12.09
C LYS A 80 4.68 -5.95 13.49
N ALA A 81 5.95 -5.57 13.62
CA ALA A 81 6.55 -5.19 14.90
C ALA A 81 6.00 -3.87 15.43
N ILE A 82 5.86 -2.86 14.57
CA ILE A 82 5.30 -1.57 14.96
C ILE A 82 3.82 -1.70 15.34
N VAL A 83 3.04 -2.50 14.60
CA VAL A 83 1.64 -2.75 14.95
C VAL A 83 1.54 -3.38 16.34
N ARG A 84 2.35 -4.41 16.63
CA ARG A 84 2.39 -5.01 17.97
C ARG A 84 2.80 -4.02 19.05
N LEU A 85 3.81 -3.20 18.78
CA LEU A 85 4.25 -2.15 19.68
C LEU A 85 3.10 -1.18 20.02
N TRP A 86 2.33 -0.74 19.03
CA TRP A 86 1.18 0.11 19.26
C TRP A 86 0.05 -0.59 20.03
N ARG A 87 -0.15 -1.89 19.81
CA ARG A 87 -1.12 -2.69 20.58
C ARG A 87 -0.71 -2.84 22.04
N GLU A 88 0.57 -3.08 22.33
CA GLU A 88 1.12 -3.10 23.69
C GLU A 88 0.97 -1.73 24.38
N GLN A 89 0.96 -0.63 23.62
CA GLN A 89 0.64 0.72 24.12
C GLN A 89 -0.87 0.96 24.32
N GLY A 90 -1.73 -0.02 24.06
CA GLY A 90 -3.19 0.12 24.17
C GLY A 90 -3.81 0.98 23.06
N LYS A 91 -3.12 1.19 21.93
CA LYS A 91 -3.63 2.02 20.83
C LYS A 91 -4.70 1.28 20.03
N LEU A 92 -5.71 2.03 19.60
CA LEU A 92 -6.65 1.62 18.57
C LEU A 92 -5.95 1.76 17.21
N VAL A 93 -5.53 0.64 16.63
CA VAL A 93 -4.75 0.61 15.39
C VAL A 93 -5.69 0.38 14.21
N ARG A 94 -5.57 1.20 13.17
CA ARG A 94 -6.18 0.94 11.86
C ARG A 94 -5.10 0.70 10.82
N MET A 95 -5.36 -0.24 9.91
CA MET A 95 -4.43 -0.61 8.86
C MET A 95 -5.11 -0.44 7.52
N CYS A 96 -4.43 0.17 6.57
CA CYS A 96 -4.96 0.32 5.23
C CYS A 96 -3.89 0.28 4.16
N ALA A 97 -4.32 0.07 2.93
CA ALA A 97 -3.50 0.23 1.74
C ALA A 97 -4.32 0.84 0.58
N PRO A 98 -3.70 1.41 -0.45
CA PRO A 98 -4.42 1.97 -1.59
C PRO A 98 -5.24 0.93 -2.36
N THR A 99 -4.77 -0.32 -2.43
CA THR A 99 -5.42 -1.41 -3.17
C THR A 99 -5.89 -2.56 -2.27
N GLY A 100 -6.93 -3.27 -2.72
CA GLY A 100 -7.49 -4.40 -1.96
C GLY A 100 -6.50 -5.56 -1.78
N ARG A 101 -5.67 -5.84 -2.80
CA ARG A 101 -4.62 -6.88 -2.73
C ARG A 101 -3.53 -6.53 -1.73
N ALA A 102 -3.10 -5.27 -1.69
CA ALA A 102 -2.13 -4.81 -0.69
C ALA A 102 -2.72 -4.90 0.73
N ALA A 103 -3.97 -4.48 0.92
CA ALA A 103 -4.65 -4.60 2.21
C ALA A 103 -4.79 -6.06 2.68
N GLN A 104 -5.17 -6.98 1.78
CA GLN A 104 -5.24 -8.41 2.11
C GLN A 104 -3.87 -8.96 2.53
N ARG A 105 -2.81 -8.66 1.77
CA ARG A 105 -1.45 -9.08 2.12
C ARG A 105 -1.00 -8.51 3.46
N LEU A 106 -1.34 -7.25 3.74
CA LEU A 106 -1.06 -6.62 5.02
C LEU A 106 -1.76 -7.36 6.17
N GLN A 107 -3.01 -7.77 5.97
CA GLN A 107 -3.75 -8.59 6.93
C GLN A 107 -3.04 -9.93 7.20
N GLU A 108 -2.64 -10.63 6.14
CA GLU A 108 -1.98 -11.94 6.22
C GLU A 108 -0.66 -11.87 7.00
N VAL A 109 0.12 -10.80 6.83
CA VAL A 109 1.43 -10.67 7.47
C VAL A 109 1.32 -10.23 8.93
N VAL A 110 0.38 -9.33 9.24
CA VAL A 110 0.15 -8.90 10.61
C VAL A 110 -0.48 -10.03 11.43
N GLY A 111 -1.49 -10.70 10.86
CA GLY A 111 -2.05 -11.95 11.40
C GLY A 111 -2.76 -11.81 12.76
N ASP A 112 -3.30 -10.63 13.09
CA ASP A 112 -4.07 -10.40 14.32
C ASP A 112 -5.57 -10.42 14.01
N GLU A 113 -6.31 -11.33 14.65
CA GLU A 113 -7.76 -11.50 14.46
C GLU A 113 -8.57 -10.25 14.87
N ASN A 114 -8.03 -9.42 15.76
CA ASN A 114 -8.70 -8.21 16.24
C ASN A 114 -8.45 -6.99 15.36
N LEU A 115 -7.60 -7.11 14.35
CA LEU A 115 -7.27 -6.04 13.43
C LEU A 115 -7.74 -6.40 12.02
N GLN A 116 -8.30 -5.40 11.33
CA GLN A 116 -8.70 -5.54 9.94
C GLN A 116 -7.98 -4.50 9.09
N ALA A 117 -7.23 -4.96 8.09
CA ALA A 117 -6.73 -4.14 7.01
C ALA A 117 -7.82 -3.95 5.95
N SER A 118 -7.90 -2.74 5.43
CA SER A 118 -8.87 -2.39 4.39
C SER A 118 -8.25 -1.46 3.35
N THR A 119 -8.99 -1.15 2.28
CA THR A 119 -8.54 -0.07 1.40
C THR A 119 -8.68 1.27 2.11
N VAL A 120 -7.85 2.27 1.77
CA VAL A 120 -8.00 3.64 2.32
C VAL A 120 -9.42 4.16 2.10
N HIS A 121 -10.00 3.89 0.93
CA HIS A 121 -11.40 4.21 0.62
C HIS A 121 -12.41 3.57 1.59
N ARG A 122 -12.25 2.27 1.90
CA ARG A 122 -13.15 1.57 2.83
C ARG A 122 -12.95 2.06 4.26
N LEU A 123 -11.70 2.32 4.67
CA LEU A 123 -11.39 2.88 5.99
C LEU A 123 -12.08 4.23 6.19
N LEU A 124 -12.09 5.09 5.16
CA LEU A 124 -12.71 6.42 5.19
C LEU A 124 -14.24 6.40 4.94
N GLY A 125 -14.84 5.21 4.82
CA GLY A 125 -16.28 5.06 4.60
C GLY A 125 -16.75 5.64 3.27
N TYR A 126 -15.96 5.50 2.20
CA TYR A 126 -16.33 5.97 0.87
C TYR A 126 -17.66 5.36 0.41
N LYS A 127 -18.64 6.23 0.15
CA LYS A 127 -19.93 5.89 -0.43
C LYS A 127 -19.92 6.37 -1.86
N ARG A 128 -20.16 5.45 -2.81
CA ARG A 128 -20.32 5.84 -4.22
C ARG A 128 -21.51 6.80 -4.32
N VAL A 129 -21.23 8.06 -4.62
CA VAL A 129 -22.24 9.05 -4.99
C VAL A 129 -22.83 8.57 -6.32
N ARG A 130 -24.11 8.20 -6.29
CA ARG A 130 -24.83 7.77 -7.50
C ARG A 130 -25.18 9.00 -8.31
N THR A 131 -25.13 8.89 -9.63
CA THR A 131 -25.61 9.99 -10.47
C THR A 131 -27.13 10.10 -10.34
N GLN A 132 -27.65 11.29 -10.59
CA GLN A 132 -29.10 11.53 -10.59
C GLN A 132 -29.82 10.59 -11.57
N GLU A 133 -29.18 10.32 -12.72
CA GLU A 133 -29.66 9.37 -13.73
C GLU A 133 -29.72 7.91 -13.22
N GLU A 134 -28.70 7.45 -12.47
CA GLU A 134 -28.68 6.12 -11.85
C GLU A 134 -29.79 5.97 -10.79
N ILE A 135 -30.03 7.02 -9.98
CA ILE A 135 -31.08 7.05 -8.95
C ILE A 135 -32.47 7.02 -9.59
N GLU A 136 -32.67 7.78 -10.67
CA GLU A 136 -33.95 7.83 -11.41
C GLU A 136 -34.24 6.52 -12.13
N ALA A 137 -33.23 5.88 -12.73
CA ALA A 137 -33.38 4.57 -13.39
C ALA A 137 -33.75 3.46 -12.39
N GLU A 138 -33.15 3.44 -11.20
CA GLU A 138 -33.47 2.46 -10.15
C GLU A 138 -34.86 2.69 -9.55
N ARG A 139 -35.26 3.96 -9.35
CA ARG A 139 -36.62 4.31 -8.91
C ARG A 139 -37.67 3.92 -9.93
N ALA A 140 -37.42 4.12 -11.22
CA ALA A 140 -38.29 3.67 -12.31
C ALA A 140 -38.39 2.14 -12.37
N ALA A 141 -37.26 1.44 -12.15
CA ALA A 141 -37.25 -0.03 -12.07
C ALA A 141 -37.99 -0.56 -10.83
N ALA A 142 -37.91 0.14 -9.69
CA ALA A 142 -38.59 -0.23 -8.44
C ALA A 142 -40.09 0.13 -8.43
N SER A 143 -40.53 1.15 -9.19
CA SER A 143 -41.92 1.57 -9.28
C SER A 143 -42.77 0.73 -10.26
N GLY A 144 -42.19 -0.31 -10.88
CA GLY A 144 -42.91 -1.25 -11.75
C GLY A 144 -43.58 -0.60 -12.96
N THR A 145 -43.15 0.60 -13.34
CA THR A 145 -43.73 1.34 -14.46
C THR A 145 -42.84 1.08 -15.67
N ALA A 146 -43.26 0.14 -16.52
CA ALA A 146 -42.59 -0.10 -17.79
C ALA A 146 -42.51 1.22 -18.57
N PRO A 147 -41.35 1.61 -19.10
CA PRO A 147 -41.29 2.74 -20.02
C PRO A 147 -42.05 2.34 -21.28
N ASP A 148 -43.05 3.16 -21.63
CA ASP A 148 -43.80 3.02 -22.86
C ASP A 148 -42.83 3.02 -24.05
N ALA A 149 -42.96 2.00 -24.89
CA ALA A 149 -42.06 1.72 -25.98
C ALA A 149 -42.10 2.84 -27.04
N GLY A 150 -41.05 3.66 -27.07
CA GLY A 150 -40.74 4.60 -28.14
C GLY A 150 -39.39 4.28 -28.78
N SER A 151 -39.33 3.21 -29.58
CA SER A 151 -38.39 3.02 -30.70
C SER A 151 -36.90 3.36 -30.48
N SER A 152 -36.11 2.40 -29.98
CA SER A 152 -35.00 1.78 -30.74
C SER A 152 -34.18 0.85 -29.83
N ALA A 153 -34.23 -0.46 -30.13
CA ALA A 153 -33.49 -1.50 -29.41
C ALA A 153 -32.06 -1.67 -29.97
N PRO A 154 -31.15 -2.31 -29.21
CA PRO A 154 -29.70 -2.05 -29.24
C PRO A 154 -28.85 -3.27 -29.68
N ALA A 155 -27.54 -3.09 -29.79
CA ALA A 155 -26.58 -4.19 -29.82
C ALA A 155 -25.34 -3.88 -28.99
N SER A 156 -25.24 -4.48 -27.80
CA SER A 156 -24.10 -5.30 -27.34
C SER A 156 -24.03 -5.37 -25.80
N SER A 157 -24.01 -6.60 -25.31
CA SER A 157 -23.78 -7.02 -23.92
C SER A 157 -22.30 -6.78 -23.53
N PRO A 158 -21.92 -6.74 -22.23
CA PRO A 158 -21.70 -8.02 -21.54
C PRO A 158 -22.11 -8.08 -20.06
N ALA A 159 -22.55 -9.31 -19.72
CA ALA A 159 -22.10 -10.14 -18.60
C ALA A 159 -22.43 -9.73 -17.15
N ALA A 160 -23.30 -10.58 -16.58
CA ALA A 160 -23.67 -10.75 -15.20
C ALA A 160 -22.49 -11.01 -14.23
N ALA A 161 -22.68 -10.56 -12.98
CA ALA A 161 -22.11 -11.17 -11.78
C ALA A 161 -23.18 -11.15 -10.65
N PRO A 162 -23.16 -12.14 -9.72
CA PRO A 162 -24.35 -12.57 -8.99
C PRO A 162 -24.58 -11.84 -7.65
N ALA A 163 -25.85 -11.85 -7.23
CA ALA A 163 -26.32 -11.35 -5.94
C ALA A 163 -26.43 -12.48 -4.89
N ALA A 164 -26.02 -12.19 -3.64
CA ALA A 164 -26.53 -12.69 -2.35
C ALA A 164 -25.64 -12.09 -1.23
N GLY A 165 -26.11 -11.49 -0.13
CA GLY A 165 -27.44 -11.23 0.41
C GLY A 165 -27.33 -10.46 1.74
N SER A 166 -28.50 -10.22 2.35
CA SER A 166 -28.76 -9.77 3.73
C SER A 166 -28.72 -8.26 4.07
N LYS A 167 -29.91 -7.67 3.95
CA LYS A 167 -30.62 -6.76 4.88
C LYS A 167 -29.80 -5.79 5.74
N GLY A 168 -30.00 -4.50 5.44
CA GLY A 168 -29.85 -3.37 6.35
C GLY A 168 -30.27 -2.09 5.66
N GLU A 169 -31.56 -1.71 5.77
CA GLU A 169 -32.03 -0.38 5.37
C GLU A 169 -31.27 0.69 6.17
N LYS A 170 -30.49 1.55 5.49
CA LYS A 170 -30.08 2.86 6.00
C LYS A 170 -30.11 3.88 4.86
N GLY A 171 -30.78 5.00 5.14
CA GLY A 171 -31.28 5.97 4.17
C GLY A 171 -30.23 6.62 3.27
N ALA A 172 -30.68 6.96 2.06
CA ALA A 172 -29.98 7.84 1.15
C ALA A 172 -29.87 9.24 1.79
N VAL A 173 -28.65 9.65 2.13
CA VAL A 173 -28.36 11.02 2.57
C VAL A 173 -28.28 11.89 1.33
N VAL A 174 -29.29 12.73 1.12
CA VAL A 174 -29.22 13.87 0.19
C VAL A 174 -28.52 14.98 0.95
N SER A 175 -27.22 15.19 0.72
CA SER A 175 -26.48 16.29 1.32
C SER A 175 -26.60 17.53 0.44
N ALA A 176 -27.11 18.62 1.01
CA ALA A 176 -27.11 19.94 0.38
C ALA A 176 -25.67 20.45 0.28
N ALA A 177 -25.24 20.76 -0.94
CA ALA A 177 -23.90 21.23 -1.26
C ALA A 177 -23.46 22.41 -0.36
N SER A 178 -22.47 22.18 0.49
CA SER A 178 -21.72 23.25 1.13
C SER A 178 -20.78 23.87 0.10
N GLN A 179 -21.01 25.15 -0.19
CA GLN A 179 -20.24 25.92 -1.16
C GLN A 179 -18.87 26.26 -0.58
N ASN A 180 -17.90 25.37 -0.74
CA ASN A 180 -16.49 25.73 -0.65
C ASN A 180 -15.69 24.87 -1.63
N THR A 181 -15.73 25.25 -2.91
CA THR A 181 -15.04 24.55 -4.00
C THR A 181 -13.66 25.18 -4.21
N ASP A 182 -12.66 24.67 -3.49
CA ASP A 182 -11.28 24.77 -3.97
C ASP A 182 -11.17 23.86 -5.21
N ALA A 183 -10.81 24.47 -6.34
CA ALA A 183 -10.98 23.93 -7.69
C ALA A 183 -10.00 22.79 -8.09
N CYS A 184 -9.60 21.92 -7.17
CA CYS A 184 -8.69 20.79 -7.42
C CYS A 184 -9.25 19.41 -7.01
N ASP A 185 -10.51 19.32 -6.60
CA ASP A 185 -11.10 18.06 -6.13
C ASP A 185 -11.65 17.22 -7.31
N LEU A 186 -10.82 16.28 -7.82
CA LEU A 186 -11.30 15.17 -8.68
C LEU A 186 -11.99 14.07 -7.86
N LEU A 187 -11.80 14.07 -6.54
CA LEU A 187 -12.55 13.24 -5.60
C LEU A 187 -13.62 14.11 -4.94
N ASP A 188 -14.88 13.69 -5.00
CA ASP A 188 -15.94 14.32 -4.21
C ASP A 188 -15.65 14.05 -2.73
N VAL A 189 -15.06 15.03 -2.04
CA VAL A 189 -14.71 14.95 -0.62
C VAL A 189 -15.92 14.66 0.27
N ASN A 190 -17.15 14.94 -0.21
CA ASN A 190 -18.39 14.64 0.51
C ASN A 190 -18.81 13.16 0.37
N ALA A 191 -18.13 12.39 -0.48
CA ALA A 191 -18.37 10.96 -0.63
C ALA A 191 -17.80 10.13 0.54
N PHE A 192 -16.97 10.73 1.40
CA PHE A 192 -16.35 10.05 2.53
C PHE A 192 -17.12 10.31 3.83
N GLU A 193 -17.33 9.27 4.62
CA GLU A 193 -17.98 9.38 5.93
C GLU A 193 -17.07 10.00 6.98
N HIS A 194 -15.75 9.79 6.86
CA HIS A 194 -14.77 10.32 7.79
C HIS A 194 -14.05 11.54 7.23
N GLY A 195 -13.89 12.55 8.08
CA GLY A 195 -13.29 13.84 7.74
C GLY A 195 -13.07 14.68 9.01
N PRO A 196 -12.86 16.00 8.89
CA PRO A 196 -12.56 16.86 10.03
C PRO A 196 -13.64 16.86 11.12
N ASP A 197 -14.90 16.79 10.72
CA ASP A 197 -16.06 16.82 11.63
C ASP A 197 -16.43 15.42 12.17
N ASN A 198 -15.91 14.36 11.56
CA ASN A 198 -16.13 12.96 11.94
C ASN A 198 -14.82 12.17 11.80
N PRO A 199 -13.83 12.41 12.69
CA PRO A 199 -12.52 11.79 12.57
C PRO A 199 -12.59 10.27 12.80
N LEU A 200 -11.58 9.56 12.31
CA LEU A 200 -11.44 8.12 12.53
C LEU A 200 -11.25 7.81 14.01
N ASP A 201 -11.94 6.77 14.49
CA ASP A 201 -11.69 6.19 15.82
C ASP A 201 -10.41 5.33 15.77
N ALA A 202 -9.27 6.02 15.87
CA ALA A 202 -7.93 5.47 15.79
C ALA A 202 -6.93 6.30 16.60
N HIS A 203 -6.06 5.62 17.35
CA HIS A 203 -4.88 6.23 17.97
C HIS A 203 -3.62 6.06 17.10
N ALA A 204 -3.62 5.10 16.19
CA ALA A 204 -2.56 4.92 15.20
C ALA A 204 -3.11 4.38 13.87
N VAL A 205 -2.61 4.92 12.77
CA VAL A 205 -2.94 4.49 11.40
C VAL A 205 -1.67 4.07 10.68
N LEU A 206 -1.74 2.89 10.07
CA LEU A 206 -0.72 2.35 9.19
C LEU A 206 -1.23 2.39 7.74
N VAL A 207 -0.43 2.95 6.83
CA VAL A 207 -0.66 2.87 5.40
C VAL A 207 0.48 2.08 4.74
N ASP A 208 0.16 0.93 4.16
CA ASP A 208 1.10 0.15 3.34
C ASP A 208 0.96 0.51 1.84
N GLU A 209 2.02 0.31 1.06
CA GLU A 209 2.13 0.75 -0.34
C GLU A 209 1.82 2.26 -0.54
N ALA A 210 2.29 3.09 0.39
CA ALA A 210 2.07 4.54 0.39
C ALA A 210 2.66 5.25 -0.85
N SER A 211 3.56 4.61 -1.61
CA SER A 211 4.04 5.12 -2.90
C SER A 211 2.94 5.27 -3.94
N MET A 212 1.82 4.57 -3.78
CA MET A 212 0.66 4.66 -4.68
C MET A 212 -0.36 5.73 -4.25
N LEU A 213 -0.15 6.43 -3.14
CA LEU A 213 -1.05 7.49 -2.69
C LEU A 213 -0.79 8.81 -3.43
N ASP A 214 -1.83 9.31 -4.10
CA ASP A 214 -1.84 10.66 -4.65
C ASP A 214 -2.14 11.73 -3.57
N VAL A 215 -2.03 12.99 -3.97
CA VAL A 215 -2.25 14.15 -3.08
C VAL A 215 -3.68 14.21 -2.56
N GLN A 216 -4.66 13.81 -3.36
CA GLN A 216 -6.07 13.93 -3.00
C GLN A 216 -6.45 12.91 -1.93
N LEU A 217 -6.13 11.63 -2.16
CA LEU A 217 -6.43 10.56 -1.21
C LEU A 217 -5.63 10.73 0.10
N MET A 218 -4.38 11.22 0.02
CA MET A 218 -3.63 11.58 1.23
C MET A 218 -4.32 12.75 1.97
N SER A 219 -4.75 13.80 1.27
CA SER A 219 -5.41 14.96 1.89
C SER A 219 -6.66 14.54 2.66
N VAL A 220 -7.53 13.72 2.05
CA VAL A 220 -8.73 13.20 2.72
C VAL A 220 -8.36 12.33 3.92
N LEU A 221 -7.36 11.44 3.77
CA LEU A 221 -6.89 10.62 4.88
C LEU A 221 -6.42 11.47 6.05
N LEU A 222 -5.53 12.44 5.82
CA LEU A 222 -4.98 13.30 6.88
C LEU A 222 -6.08 14.12 7.57
N ARG A 223 -7.07 14.63 6.82
CA ARG A 223 -8.21 15.38 7.36
C ARG A 223 -9.13 14.51 8.23
N ALA A 224 -9.11 13.20 8.04
CA ALA A 224 -9.87 12.24 8.84
C ALA A 224 -9.09 11.73 10.07
N LEU A 225 -7.80 12.02 10.22
CA LEU A 225 -7.01 11.58 11.38
C LEU A 225 -7.24 12.49 12.59
N PRO A 226 -7.46 11.93 13.80
CA PRO A 226 -7.43 12.70 15.03
C PRO A 226 -6.08 13.43 15.22
N PRO A 227 -6.05 14.63 15.84
CA PRO A 227 -4.81 15.40 16.04
C PRO A 227 -3.73 14.70 16.86
N THR A 228 -4.08 13.69 17.65
CA THR A 228 -3.14 12.89 18.46
C THR A 228 -2.79 11.56 17.81
N CYS A 229 -3.36 11.25 16.64
CA CYS A 229 -3.16 9.97 15.97
C CYS A 229 -1.74 9.88 15.42
N GLN A 230 -1.10 8.73 15.61
CA GLN A 230 0.16 8.41 14.95
C GLN A 230 -0.11 7.89 13.53
N LEU A 231 0.79 8.18 12.60
CA LEU A 231 0.73 7.78 11.20
C LEU A 231 2.05 7.15 10.78
N LEU A 232 1.99 5.90 10.34
CA LEU A 232 3.11 5.20 9.71
C LEU A 232 2.82 5.03 8.21
N LEU A 233 3.67 5.60 7.37
CA LEU A 233 3.62 5.43 5.92
C LEU A 233 4.72 4.46 5.50
N VAL A 234 4.32 3.32 4.93
CA VAL A 234 5.22 2.28 4.45
C VAL A 234 5.18 2.24 2.93
N GLY A 235 6.34 2.31 2.28
CA GLY A 235 6.39 2.27 0.82
C GLY A 235 7.79 2.19 0.26
N ASP A 236 7.88 2.12 -1.06
CA ASP A 236 9.15 2.13 -1.79
C ASP A 236 9.17 3.35 -2.72
N PRO A 237 10.08 4.33 -2.52
CA PRO A 237 10.16 5.50 -3.39
C PRO A 237 10.59 5.17 -4.82
N ASN A 238 11.14 3.99 -5.07
CA ASN A 238 11.58 3.55 -6.39
C ASN A 238 10.51 2.74 -7.14
N GLN A 239 9.33 2.51 -6.54
CA GLN A 239 8.18 1.94 -7.23
C GLN A 239 7.51 2.98 -8.14
N LEU A 240 6.52 2.53 -8.92
CA LEU A 240 5.74 3.41 -9.78
C LEU A 240 5.05 4.51 -8.94
N PRO A 241 4.99 5.75 -9.46
CA PRO A 241 4.26 6.83 -8.82
C PRO A 241 2.75 6.57 -8.84
N PRO A 242 1.96 7.34 -8.05
CA PRO A 242 0.50 7.30 -8.13
C PRO A 242 0.00 7.57 -9.55
N VAL A 243 -1.18 7.01 -9.86
CA VAL A 243 -1.88 7.32 -11.13
C VAL A 243 -2.50 8.72 -11.09
N GLY A 244 -2.93 9.15 -9.90
CA GLY A 244 -3.41 10.50 -9.64
C GLY A 244 -2.28 11.53 -9.53
N PRO A 245 -2.62 12.81 -9.32
CA PRO A 245 -1.64 13.89 -9.29
C PRO A 245 -0.74 13.85 -8.06
N GLY A 246 0.55 14.10 -8.29
CA GLY A 246 1.58 14.26 -7.27
C GLY A 246 2.13 12.93 -6.70
N SER A 247 3.24 13.03 -5.97
CA SER A 247 3.99 11.88 -5.45
C SER A 247 4.29 12.08 -3.96
N VAL A 248 3.25 12.01 -3.13
CA VAL A 248 3.31 12.41 -1.72
C VAL A 248 4.48 11.78 -0.96
N LEU A 249 4.66 10.46 -1.06
CA LEU A 249 5.75 9.78 -0.34
C LEU A 249 7.13 10.28 -0.79
N ALA A 250 7.34 10.44 -2.10
CA ALA A 250 8.61 10.91 -2.65
C ALA A 250 8.89 12.37 -2.24
N ASP A 251 7.86 13.21 -2.27
CA ASP A 251 7.95 14.63 -1.89
C ASP A 251 8.26 14.77 -0.39
N MET A 252 7.58 14.00 0.47
CA MET A 252 7.85 13.95 1.91
C MET A 252 9.29 13.51 2.19
N ILE A 253 9.80 12.52 1.46
CA ILE A 253 11.20 12.07 1.57
C ILE A 253 12.16 13.19 1.14
N ALA A 254 11.89 13.86 0.01
CA ALA A 254 12.74 14.90 -0.53
C ALA A 254 12.87 16.11 0.41
N THR A 255 11.85 16.38 1.23
CA THR A 255 11.91 17.48 2.21
C THR A 255 12.93 17.26 3.33
N GLY A 256 13.26 16.00 3.65
CA GLY A 256 14.06 15.66 4.83
C GLY A 256 13.42 16.03 6.17
N ALA A 257 12.15 16.47 6.18
CA ALA A 257 11.49 16.98 7.38
C ALA A 257 10.83 15.88 8.23
N PHE A 258 10.62 14.69 7.68
CA PHE A 258 9.93 13.58 8.36
C PHE A 258 10.93 12.51 8.83
N PRO A 259 10.76 11.97 10.06
CA PRO A 259 11.54 10.85 10.55
C PRO A 259 11.37 9.66 9.61
N ARG A 260 12.50 9.17 9.09
CA ARG A 260 12.52 8.10 8.11
C ARG A 260 13.44 6.97 8.57
N ALA A 261 12.90 5.77 8.64
CA ALA A 261 13.69 4.54 8.66
C ALA A 261 13.83 4.01 7.22
N HIS A 262 15.06 3.96 6.72
CA HIS A 262 15.35 3.40 5.40
C HIS A 262 16.04 2.03 5.52
N LEU A 263 15.34 0.99 5.08
CA LEU A 263 15.83 -0.38 5.03
C LEU A 263 16.47 -0.64 3.65
N ASP A 264 17.77 -0.86 3.64
CA ASP A 264 18.60 -1.11 2.46
C ASP A 264 19.14 -2.55 2.39
N GLU A 265 19.23 -3.25 3.51
CA GLU A 265 19.66 -4.65 3.56
C GLU A 265 18.54 -5.59 3.11
N ILE A 266 18.84 -6.51 2.19
CA ILE A 266 17.88 -7.49 1.65
C ILE A 266 18.07 -8.84 2.34
N PHE A 267 16.99 -9.32 2.96
CA PHE A 267 16.98 -10.60 3.69
C PHE A 267 16.35 -11.75 2.89
N ARG A 268 15.67 -11.43 1.79
CA ARG A 268 14.98 -12.44 0.98
C ARG A 268 16.01 -13.23 0.17
N GLN A 269 16.19 -14.50 0.55
CA GLN A 269 17.00 -15.53 -0.09
C GLN A 269 18.50 -15.20 -0.22
N ALA A 270 19.19 -15.26 0.92
CA ALA A 270 20.61 -15.56 1.03
C ALA A 270 21.01 -16.96 0.48
N ALA A 271 20.20 -17.58 -0.39
CA ALA A 271 20.44 -18.92 -0.93
C ALA A 271 20.48 -19.01 -2.47
N ALA A 272 20.10 -17.98 -3.22
CA ALA A 272 20.33 -17.96 -4.67
C ALA A 272 20.25 -16.51 -5.19
N GLY A 273 21.25 -16.07 -5.95
CA GLY A 273 21.29 -14.76 -6.58
C GLY A 273 20.09 -14.53 -7.50
N SER A 274 18.99 -14.00 -6.95
CA SER A 274 17.81 -13.63 -7.72
C SER A 274 18.20 -12.55 -8.73
N SER A 275 18.26 -12.92 -10.00
CA SER A 275 18.53 -12.03 -11.13
C SER A 275 17.57 -10.84 -11.18
N ILE A 276 16.37 -11.00 -10.63
CA ILE A 276 15.34 -9.95 -10.54
C ILE A 276 15.73 -8.89 -9.52
N VAL A 277 16.16 -9.28 -8.32
CA VAL A 277 16.56 -8.33 -7.27
C VAL A 277 17.83 -7.59 -7.68
N ALA A 278 18.83 -8.31 -8.20
CA ALA A 278 20.03 -7.71 -8.74
C ALA A 278 19.71 -6.74 -9.89
N GLY A 279 18.85 -7.15 -10.83
CA GLY A 279 18.42 -6.32 -11.95
C GLY A 279 17.64 -5.07 -11.51
N ALA A 280 16.85 -5.15 -10.43
CA ALA A 280 16.17 -3.98 -9.87
C ALA A 280 17.18 -2.95 -9.33
N HIS A 281 18.24 -3.40 -8.64
CA HIS A 281 19.32 -2.51 -8.21
C HIS A 281 20.09 -1.91 -9.38
N ASP A 282 20.33 -2.68 -10.44
CA ASP A 282 20.96 -2.18 -11.66
C ASP A 282 20.11 -1.03 -12.24
N ILE A 283 18.79 -1.20 -12.38
CA ILE A 283 17.89 -0.14 -12.87
C ILE A 283 17.97 1.10 -11.98
N ILE A 284 17.93 0.93 -10.66
CA ILE A 284 18.04 2.04 -9.71
C ILE A 284 19.39 2.78 -9.87
N ALA A 285 20.47 2.05 -10.18
CA ALA A 285 21.79 2.60 -10.43
C ALA A 285 21.97 3.17 -11.85
N GLY A 286 20.94 3.15 -12.70
CA GLY A 286 21.01 3.56 -14.11
C GLY A 286 21.73 2.56 -15.01
N LEU A 287 21.93 1.32 -14.54
CA LEU A 287 22.48 0.20 -15.30
C LEU A 287 21.34 -0.64 -15.89
N SER A 288 21.58 -1.28 -17.04
CA SER A 288 20.63 -2.26 -17.55
C SER A 288 20.73 -3.57 -16.75
N PRO A 289 19.61 -4.25 -16.43
CA PRO A 289 19.58 -5.58 -15.79
C PRO A 289 20.34 -6.71 -16.50
N ALA A 290 21.06 -6.40 -17.58
CA ALA A 290 21.81 -7.32 -18.40
C ALA A 290 23.31 -6.99 -18.44
N ALA A 291 23.82 -6.05 -17.64
CA ALA A 291 25.25 -5.72 -17.63
C ALA A 291 26.15 -6.92 -17.22
N LYS A 292 25.58 -7.95 -16.56
CA LYS A 292 26.24 -9.27 -16.36
C LYS A 292 26.07 -10.24 -17.54
N LEU A 293 24.99 -10.13 -18.30
CA LEU A 293 24.75 -10.88 -19.55
C LEU A 293 25.58 -10.36 -20.73
N ALA A 294 26.04 -9.11 -20.67
CA ALA A 294 26.87 -8.48 -21.71
C ALA A 294 28.31 -9.07 -21.82
N ARG A 295 28.65 -10.08 -21.03
CA ARG A 295 29.88 -10.88 -21.19
C ARG A 295 29.62 -12.31 -21.64
N MET A 296 28.37 -12.68 -21.90
CA MET A 296 28.06 -13.99 -22.43
C MET A 296 27.92 -13.92 -23.94
N SER A 297 28.59 -14.84 -24.64
CA SER A 297 28.39 -15.00 -26.07
C SER A 297 26.93 -15.37 -26.36
N LEU A 298 26.48 -15.19 -27.60
CA LEU A 298 25.13 -15.58 -28.02
C LEU A 298 24.86 -17.07 -27.74
N ASP A 299 25.89 -17.90 -27.83
CA ASP A 299 25.84 -19.33 -27.56
C ASP A 299 25.63 -19.60 -26.06
N GLU A 300 26.36 -18.89 -25.19
CA GLU A 300 26.21 -19.01 -23.73
C GLU A 300 24.82 -18.53 -23.24
N PHE A 301 24.23 -17.54 -23.90
CA PHE A 301 22.86 -17.11 -23.62
C PHE A 301 21.84 -18.18 -24.02
N GLN A 302 22.00 -18.79 -25.19
CA GLN A 302 21.12 -19.87 -25.66
C GLN A 302 21.20 -21.09 -24.74
N ASP A 303 22.40 -21.47 -24.31
CA ASP A 303 22.61 -22.58 -23.37
C ASP A 303 21.99 -22.30 -22.00
N ALA A 304 22.11 -21.07 -21.48
CA ALA A 304 21.50 -20.68 -20.21
C ALA A 304 19.96 -20.69 -20.26
N VAL A 305 19.38 -20.24 -21.37
CA VAL A 305 17.93 -20.28 -21.60
C VAL A 305 17.44 -21.73 -21.73
N GLN A 306 18.19 -22.58 -22.44
CA GLN A 306 17.89 -24.01 -22.59
C GLN A 306 17.95 -24.73 -21.24
N ALA A 307 18.97 -24.44 -20.42
CA ALA A 307 19.14 -25.02 -19.09
C ALA A 307 18.00 -24.61 -18.13
N ALA A 308 17.60 -23.33 -18.15
CA ALA A 308 16.48 -22.84 -17.34
C ALA A 308 15.12 -23.45 -17.76
N ALA A 309 14.94 -23.73 -19.06
CA ALA A 309 13.77 -24.43 -19.56
C ALA A 309 13.71 -25.89 -19.10
N ILE A 310 14.85 -26.58 -19.07
CA ILE A 310 14.97 -27.96 -18.58
C ILE A 310 14.69 -28.05 -17.07
N ASP A 311 15.16 -27.08 -16.27
CA ASP A 311 14.93 -27.06 -14.82
C ASP A 311 13.44 -26.85 -14.49
N SER A 312 12.75 -26.01 -15.27
CA SER A 312 11.29 -25.84 -15.15
C SER A 312 10.49 -27.09 -15.52
N ALA A 313 11.01 -27.91 -16.44
CA ALA A 313 10.41 -29.18 -16.84
C ALA A 313 10.70 -30.29 -15.81
N ALA A 314 11.90 -30.33 -15.24
CA ALA A 314 12.26 -31.26 -14.15
C ALA A 314 11.46 -30.97 -12.87
N THR A 315 11.25 -29.69 -12.55
CA THR A 315 10.43 -29.27 -11.39
C THR A 315 8.95 -29.63 -11.59
N ARG A 316 8.43 -29.57 -12.83
CA ARG A 316 7.08 -30.06 -13.16
C ARG A 316 6.96 -31.58 -13.09
N ALA A 317 7.96 -32.31 -13.57
CA ALA A 317 7.97 -33.77 -13.52
C ALA A 317 8.05 -34.30 -12.07
N ALA A 318 8.81 -33.64 -11.19
CA ALA A 318 8.89 -34.00 -9.77
C ALA A 318 7.56 -33.75 -9.03
N ALA A 319 6.84 -32.67 -9.37
CA ALA A 319 5.53 -32.36 -8.80
C ALA A 319 4.43 -33.32 -9.26
N GLU A 320 4.58 -33.97 -10.43
CA GLU A 320 3.63 -34.97 -10.94
C GLU A 320 3.89 -36.38 -10.36
N SER A 321 5.12 -36.69 -9.93
CA SER A 321 5.44 -38.00 -9.31
C SER A 321 5.07 -38.13 -7.83
N GLU A 322 4.83 -37.02 -7.11
CA GLU A 322 4.42 -37.05 -5.69
C GLU A 322 2.90 -37.10 -5.49
N GLY A 323 2.11 -37.19 -6.57
CA GLY A 323 0.64 -37.16 -6.54
C GLY A 323 -0.08 -38.52 -6.53
N GLU A 324 0.63 -39.66 -6.53
CA GLU A 324 0.01 -41.00 -6.71
C GLU A 324 0.03 -41.94 -5.48
N GLU A 325 0.52 -41.54 -4.31
CA GLU A 325 0.45 -42.36 -3.08
C GLU A 325 -0.31 -41.71 -1.92
N GLU A 326 -1.60 -41.42 -2.08
CA GLU A 326 -2.55 -41.44 -0.95
C GLU A 326 -3.95 -41.89 -1.43
N GLY A 327 -4.13 -43.21 -1.53
CA GLY A 327 -5.42 -43.84 -1.74
C GLY A 327 -5.61 -45.02 -0.80
N SER A 328 -6.18 -44.80 0.39
CA SER A 328 -6.97 -45.81 1.14
C SER A 328 -7.59 -45.22 2.40
N PHE A 329 -8.84 -44.76 2.30
CA PHE A 329 -9.76 -44.66 3.45
C PHE A 329 -10.52 -46.00 3.54
N PRO A 330 -10.52 -46.74 4.66
CA PRO A 330 -11.37 -47.90 4.80
C PRO A 330 -12.79 -47.49 5.19
N ALA A 331 -13.76 -47.94 4.40
CA ALA A 331 -15.17 -47.86 4.72
C ALA A 331 -15.56 -48.93 5.76
N LYS A 332 -16.11 -48.49 6.90
CA LYS A 332 -17.17 -49.16 7.66
C LYS A 332 -17.83 -48.18 8.62
#